data_AF-A0A957IP86-F1
#
_entry.id   AF-A0A957IP86-F1
#
_cell.length_a   1.000
_cell.length_b   1.000
_cell.length_c   1.000
_cell.angle_alpha   90.00
_cell.angle_beta   90.00
_cell.angle_gamma   90.00
#
_symmetry.space_group_name_H-M   'P 1'
#
loop_
_entity.id
_entity.type
_entity.pdbx_description
1 polymer ?
#
loop_
_entity_poly.entity_id
_entity_poly.type
_entity_poly.pdbx_seq_one_letter_code
_entity_poly.pdbx_strand_id
1 'polypeptide(L)'
;YQQFLADDGISLTDMAYTAAHRRGHHDHRLALVATDWAQLAEQLDFFAQGEMRDDMAVGQVIPAGERGLVFVFSGQGPQWLGMGRDLLATEPVFRDTVTEIDALLRQYTTDWSLLTELTAENGRLDDTEIAQPAIFAVQVGLAALWRSWGMVPDAVVGHSVGEVAAAHVAGVLNLP
;
A
#
# COMPACT_ATOMS: atom_id res chain seq x y z
N TYR A 1 -25.26 -4.71 -10.90
CA TYR A 1 -24.91 -4.10 -9.61
C TYR A 1 -25.71 -2.85 -9.35
N GLN A 2 -25.68 -1.81 -10.19
CA GLN A 2 -26.45 -0.56 -9.98
C GLN A 2 -27.92 -0.75 -9.60
N GLN A 3 -28.67 -1.63 -10.29
CA GLN A 3 -30.08 -1.93 -9.93
C GLN A 3 -30.26 -2.64 -8.57
N PHE A 4 -29.21 -3.31 -8.06
CA PHE A 4 -29.20 -3.95 -6.74
C PHE A 4 -28.70 -3.00 -5.64
N LEU A 5 -28.12 -1.86 -5.99
CA LEU A 5 -27.66 -0.84 -5.01
C LEU A 5 -28.81 -0.02 -4.42
N ALA A 6 -29.99 -0.08 -5.04
CA ALA A 6 -31.14 0.72 -4.68
C ALA A 6 -32.07 0.06 -3.66
N ASP A 7 -31.85 -1.21 -3.28
CA ASP A 7 -32.78 -1.97 -2.44
C ASP A 7 -32.06 -2.91 -1.46
N ASP A 8 -32.60 -3.02 -0.25
CA ASP A 8 -32.27 -3.93 0.85
C ASP A 8 -30.91 -3.80 1.56
N GLY A 9 -30.84 -2.99 2.64
CA GLY A 9 -30.13 -3.24 3.92
C GLY A 9 -28.70 -3.83 3.96
N ILE A 10 -28.03 -4.01 2.84
CA ILE A 10 -26.75 -4.69 2.68
C ILE A 10 -25.65 -3.67 2.90
N SER A 11 -24.62 -4.05 3.66
CA SER A 11 -23.46 -3.19 3.84
C SER A 11 -22.60 -3.19 2.58
N LEU A 12 -21.97 -2.04 2.28
CA LEU A 12 -21.01 -1.92 1.19
C LEU A 12 -19.88 -2.95 1.33
N THR A 13 -19.47 -3.24 2.57
CA THR A 13 -18.47 -4.26 2.91
C THR A 13 -18.91 -5.66 2.52
N ASP A 14 -20.15 -6.07 2.81
CA ASP A 14 -20.66 -7.39 2.45
C ASP A 14 -20.78 -7.56 0.94
N MET A 15 -21.15 -6.49 0.23
CA MET A 15 -21.14 -6.47 -1.23
C MET A 15 -19.72 -6.67 -1.75
N ALA A 16 -18.77 -5.84 -1.30
CA ALA A 16 -17.37 -5.91 -1.74
C ALA A 16 -16.77 -7.30 -1.47
N TYR A 17 -17.00 -7.86 -0.28
CA TYR A 17 -16.59 -9.22 0.06
C TYR A 17 -17.21 -10.27 -0.87
N THR A 18 -18.51 -10.16 -1.15
CA THR A 18 -19.21 -11.10 -2.05
C THR A 18 -18.67 -11.00 -3.48
N ALA A 19 -18.44 -9.79 -3.99
CA ALA A 19 -17.85 -9.57 -5.30
C ALA A 19 -16.43 -10.13 -5.39
N ALA A 20 -15.61 -9.94 -4.35
CA ALA A 20 -14.22 -10.38 -4.32
C ALA A 20 -14.06 -11.89 -4.11
N HIS A 21 -14.87 -12.52 -3.25
CA HIS A 21 -14.62 -13.90 -2.80
C HIS A 21 -15.72 -14.91 -3.13
N ARG A 22 -16.91 -14.46 -3.53
CA ARG A 22 -18.08 -15.34 -3.75
C ARG A 22 -18.59 -15.32 -5.19
N ARG A 23 -17.86 -14.68 -6.11
CA ARG A 23 -18.15 -14.63 -7.54
C ARG A 23 -16.95 -15.13 -8.34
N GLY A 24 -17.22 -15.62 -9.55
CA GLY A 24 -16.18 -15.95 -10.51
C GLY A 24 -15.48 -14.69 -11.02
N HIS A 25 -14.16 -14.72 -11.11
CA HIS A 25 -13.36 -13.65 -11.69
C HIS A 25 -13.17 -13.91 -13.18
N HIS A 26 -13.83 -13.09 -14.01
CA HIS A 26 -13.73 -13.18 -15.47
C HIS A 26 -12.52 -12.38 -16.01
N ASP A 27 -12.37 -12.40 -17.34
CA ASP A 27 -11.22 -11.82 -18.03
C ASP A 27 -11.21 -10.29 -17.97
N HIS A 28 -12.37 -9.64 -18.02
CA HIS A 28 -12.49 -8.19 -17.90
C HIS A 28 -12.83 -7.81 -16.47
N ARG A 29 -12.03 -6.91 -15.88
CA ARG A 29 -12.12 -6.55 -14.47
C ARG A 29 -12.20 -5.04 -14.32
N LEU A 30 -13.04 -4.64 -13.37
CA LEU A 30 -13.14 -3.29 -12.84
C LEU A 30 -12.96 -3.40 -11.33
N ALA A 31 -12.05 -2.61 -10.77
CA ALA A 31 -11.93 -2.39 -9.34
C ALA A 31 -12.20 -0.91 -9.04
N LEU A 32 -13.02 -0.67 -8.01
CA LEU A 32 -13.49 0.63 -7.57
C LEU A 32 -13.19 0.78 -6.09
N VAL A 33 -12.77 1.97 -5.67
CA VAL A 33 -12.58 2.32 -4.26
C VAL A 33 -13.64 3.33 -3.88
N ALA A 34 -14.53 2.95 -2.96
CA ALA A 34 -15.63 3.80 -2.51
C ALA A 34 -15.84 3.69 -1.00
N THR A 35 -16.16 4.80 -0.34
CA THR A 35 -16.46 4.87 1.10
C THR A 35 -17.95 4.74 1.39
N ASP A 36 -18.80 4.96 0.38
CA ASP A 36 -20.25 4.86 0.49
C ASP A 36 -20.89 4.44 -0.84
N TRP A 37 -22.20 4.18 -0.78
CA TRP A 37 -22.99 3.73 -1.92
C TRP A 37 -23.16 4.80 -3.01
N ALA A 38 -23.19 6.08 -2.64
CA ALA A 38 -23.37 7.17 -3.60
C ALA A 38 -22.12 7.29 -4.49
N GLN A 39 -20.94 7.25 -3.87
CA GLN A 39 -19.67 7.25 -4.59
C GLN A 39 -19.52 6.01 -5.49
N LEU A 40 -19.88 4.82 -5.00
CA LEU A 40 -19.83 3.60 -5.82
C LEU A 40 -20.78 3.69 -7.03
N ALA A 41 -22.00 4.18 -6.83
CA ALA A 41 -22.98 4.34 -7.90
C ALA A 41 -22.49 5.35 -8.96
N GLU A 42 -21.96 6.48 -8.51
CA GLU A 42 -21.36 7.51 -9.37
C GLU A 42 -20.23 6.93 -10.23
N GLN A 43 -19.26 6.24 -9.62
CA GLN A 43 -18.14 5.64 -10.36
C GLN A 43 -18.60 4.59 -11.38
N LEU A 44 -19.64 3.80 -11.06
CA LEU A 44 -20.24 2.85 -12.00
C LEU A 44 -20.93 3.56 -13.18
N ASP A 45 -21.57 4.71 -12.94
CA ASP A 45 -22.19 5.51 -14.00
C ASP A 45 -21.14 6.11 -14.95
N PHE A 46 -20.02 6.59 -14.41
CA PHE A 46 -18.88 7.05 -15.21
C PHE A 46 -18.32 5.92 -16.08
N PHE A 47 -18.09 4.75 -15.49
CA PHE A 47 -17.62 3.60 -16.24
C PHE A 47 -18.58 3.18 -17.36
N ALA A 48 -19.89 3.17 -17.08
CA ALA A 48 -20.92 2.82 -18.06
C ALA A 48 -20.97 3.79 -19.26
N GLN A 49 -20.56 5.04 -19.05
CA GLN A 49 -20.44 6.07 -20.08
C GLN A 49 -19.10 6.01 -20.83
N GLY A 50 -18.19 5.10 -20.45
CA GLY A 50 -16.86 4.96 -21.05
C GLY A 50 -15.84 5.96 -20.51
N GLU A 51 -16.13 6.63 -19.38
CA GLU A 51 -15.24 7.56 -18.72
C GLU A 51 -14.35 6.83 -17.69
N MET A 52 -13.11 7.29 -17.57
CA MET A 52 -12.12 6.76 -16.61
C MET A 52 -11.77 7.84 -15.59
N ARG A 53 -11.70 7.45 -14.31
CA ARG A 53 -11.24 8.29 -13.20
C ARG A 53 -10.01 7.67 -12.53
N ASP A 54 -9.26 8.51 -11.81
CA ASP A 54 -8.02 8.10 -11.14
C ASP A 54 -8.23 7.05 -10.03
N ASP A 55 -9.44 6.99 -9.46
CA ASP A 55 -9.86 6.01 -8.44
C ASP A 55 -10.41 4.71 -9.03
N MET A 56 -10.29 4.52 -10.35
CA MET A 56 -10.76 3.34 -11.07
C MET A 56 -9.60 2.55 -11.68
N ALA A 57 -9.61 1.23 -11.49
CA ALA A 57 -8.68 0.33 -12.17
C ALA A 57 -9.46 -0.61 -13.09
N VAL A 58 -9.19 -0.51 -14.40
CA VAL A 58 -9.75 -1.39 -15.43
C VAL A 58 -8.63 -2.23 -16.02
N GLY A 59 -8.87 -3.52 -16.16
CA GLY A 59 -7.87 -4.44 -16.69
C GLY A 59 -8.48 -5.63 -17.39
N GLN A 60 -7.67 -6.23 -18.26
CA GLN A 60 -7.94 -7.54 -18.82
C GLN A 60 -6.93 -8.54 -18.25
N VAL A 61 -7.38 -9.74 -17.92
CA VAL A 61 -6.51 -10.84 -17.49
C VAL A 61 -5.51 -11.12 -18.60
N ILE A 62 -4.24 -11.06 -18.24
CA ILE A 62 -3.14 -11.49 -19.10
C ILE A 62 -3.00 -13.01 -18.90
N PRO A 63 -2.96 -13.82 -19.98
CA PRO A 63 -2.81 -15.27 -19.88
C PRO A 63 -1.63 -15.67 -18.99
N ALA A 64 -1.83 -16.73 -18.19
CA ALA A 64 -0.79 -17.23 -17.31
C ALA A 64 0.40 -17.76 -18.14
N GLY A 65 1.58 -17.18 -17.92
CA GLY A 65 2.82 -17.51 -18.60
C GLY A 65 3.70 -16.27 -18.75
N GLU A 66 4.84 -16.26 -18.07
CA GLU A 66 5.98 -15.32 -18.24
C GLU A 66 5.94 -13.97 -17.51
N ARG A 67 5.20 -13.79 -16.41
CA ARG A 67 5.33 -12.54 -15.63
C ARG A 67 5.39 -12.84 -14.13
N GLY A 68 6.54 -12.46 -13.53
CA GLY A 68 6.71 -12.44 -12.10
C GLY A 68 6.40 -11.06 -11.52
N LEU A 69 5.96 -11.01 -10.27
CA LEU A 69 5.74 -9.79 -9.51
C LEU A 69 7.11 -9.23 -9.07
N VAL A 70 7.38 -7.97 -9.40
CA VAL A 70 8.60 -7.27 -8.96
C VAL A 70 8.24 -6.15 -8.00
N PHE A 71 8.85 -6.14 -6.82
CA PHE A 71 8.79 -4.97 -5.93
C PHE A 71 9.96 -4.03 -6.25
N VAL A 72 9.65 -2.75 -6.46
CA VAL A 72 10.60 -1.70 -6.81
C VAL A 72 10.75 -0.74 -5.64
N PHE A 73 11.99 -0.59 -5.16
CA PHE A 73 12.32 0.24 -4.00
C PHE A 73 13.06 1.50 -4.47
N SER A 74 12.44 2.65 -4.27
CA SER A 74 12.97 3.96 -4.59
C SER A 74 14.10 4.40 -3.65
N GLY A 75 14.97 5.28 -4.17
CA GLY A 75 15.98 5.97 -3.36
C GLY A 75 15.41 7.19 -2.63
N GLN A 76 16.28 8.13 -2.25
CA GLN A 76 15.88 9.41 -1.67
C GLN A 76 15.22 10.33 -2.72
N GLY A 77 14.27 11.16 -2.29
CA GLY A 77 13.49 12.06 -3.14
C GLY A 77 11.96 11.96 -3.00
N PRO A 78 11.35 10.77 -2.81
CA PRO A 78 9.90 10.63 -2.78
C PRO A 78 9.28 10.86 -1.39
N GLN A 79 10.08 11.23 -0.38
CA GLN A 79 9.56 11.50 0.95
C GLN A 79 8.68 12.74 0.96
N TRP A 80 7.61 12.70 1.74
CA TRP A 80 6.68 13.81 1.92
C TRP A 80 6.10 13.80 3.32
N LEU A 81 5.70 14.97 3.80
CA LEU A 81 5.16 15.17 5.14
C LEU A 81 3.83 14.45 5.33
N GLY A 82 3.78 13.50 6.27
CA GLY A 82 2.60 12.67 6.53
C GLY A 82 2.60 11.32 5.82
N MET A 83 3.67 10.96 5.09
CA MET A 83 3.79 9.63 4.49
C MET A 83 3.62 8.52 5.53
N GLY A 84 2.78 7.54 5.22
CA GLY A 84 2.51 6.39 6.09
C GLY A 84 1.67 6.70 7.35
N ARG A 85 1.26 7.95 7.61
CA ARG A 85 0.50 8.32 8.82
C ARG A 85 -0.82 7.57 8.93
N ASP A 86 -1.60 7.51 7.86
CA ASP A 86 -2.87 6.80 7.85
C ASP A 86 -2.65 5.30 8.04
N LEU A 87 -1.65 4.72 7.37
CA LEU A 87 -1.30 3.31 7.53
C LEU A 87 -0.83 2.98 8.95
N LEU A 88 -0.10 3.87 9.63
CA LEU A 88 0.22 3.70 11.06
C LEU A 88 -1.06 3.61 11.91
N ALA A 89 -2.09 4.39 11.58
CA ALA A 89 -3.35 4.37 12.30
C ALA A 89 -4.20 3.14 11.98
N THR A 90 -4.30 2.76 10.70
CA THR A 90 -5.32 1.80 10.23
C THR A 90 -4.79 0.40 9.95
N GLU A 91 -3.51 0.22 9.63
CA GLU A 91 -2.94 -1.05 9.16
C GLU A 91 -1.98 -1.68 10.19
N PRO A 92 -2.39 -2.71 10.95
CA PRO A 92 -1.56 -3.31 11.99
C PRO A 92 -0.21 -3.83 11.49
N VAL A 93 -0.17 -4.52 10.34
CA VAL A 93 1.07 -5.08 9.79
C VAL A 93 2.08 -3.98 9.48
N PHE A 94 1.62 -2.87 8.88
CA PHE A 94 2.45 -1.72 8.59
C PHE A 94 2.96 -1.08 9.90
N ARG A 95 2.05 -0.81 10.84
CA ARG A 95 2.38 -0.22 12.14
C ARG A 95 3.39 -1.04 12.92
N ASP A 96 3.19 -2.34 13.02
CA ASP A 96 4.06 -3.23 13.80
C ASP A 96 5.46 -3.26 13.19
N THR A 97 5.55 -3.36 11.86
CA THR A 97 6.83 -3.33 11.12
C THR A 97 7.59 -2.01 11.35
N VAL A 98 6.91 -0.87 11.22
CA VAL A 98 7.56 0.45 11.42
C VAL A 98 7.93 0.67 12.88
N THR A 99 7.14 0.15 13.82
CA THR A 99 7.43 0.22 15.27
C THR A 99 8.66 -0.59 15.64
N GLU A 100 8.83 -1.78 15.06
CA GLU A 100 10.05 -2.59 15.22
C GLU A 100 11.28 -1.84 14.71
N ILE A 101 11.19 -1.23 13.52
CA ILE A 101 12.30 -0.46 12.93
C ILE A 101 12.64 0.77 13.79
N ASP A 102 11.66 1.50 14.31
CA ASP A 102 11.89 2.60 15.25
C ASP A 102 12.61 2.12 16.51
N ALA A 103 12.20 0.99 17.10
CA ALA A 103 12.83 0.43 18.28
C ALA A 103 14.30 0.04 18.04
N LEU A 104 14.61 -0.51 16.86
CA LEU A 104 15.98 -0.82 16.45
C LEU A 104 16.82 0.44 16.23
N LEU A 105 16.28 1.45 15.55
CA LEU A 105 16.97 2.73 15.34
C LEU A 105 17.28 3.45 16.65
N ARG A 106 16.39 3.35 17.64
CA ARG A 106 16.59 3.94 18.98
C ARG A 106 17.76 3.33 19.78
N GLN A 107 18.38 2.26 19.29
CA GLN A 107 19.64 1.75 19.85
C GLN A 107 20.86 2.58 19.40
N TYR A 108 20.75 3.32 18.30
CA TYR A 108 21.84 4.09 17.69
C TYR A 108 21.69 5.59 17.85
N THR A 109 20.47 6.09 18.06
CA THR A 109 20.19 7.51 18.31
C THR A 109 19.09 7.67 19.35
N THR A 110 19.26 8.61 20.27
CA THR A 110 18.24 9.02 21.25
C THR A 110 17.66 10.41 20.96
N ASP A 111 18.20 11.09 19.95
CA ASP A 111 17.88 12.50 19.66
C ASP A 111 16.53 12.65 18.94
N TRP A 112 16.04 11.57 18.32
CA TRP A 112 14.77 11.54 17.60
C TRP A 112 14.17 10.14 17.55
N SER A 113 12.89 10.06 17.19
CA SER A 113 12.16 8.81 16.97
C SER A 113 11.55 8.85 15.58
N LEU A 114 11.72 7.77 14.82
CA LEU A 114 11.15 7.61 13.50
C LEU A 114 9.62 7.71 13.52
N LEU A 115 8.97 7.06 14.48
CA LEU A 115 7.52 7.15 14.64
C LEU A 115 7.05 8.58 14.91
N THR A 116 7.81 9.33 15.71
CA THR A 116 7.51 10.74 16.00
C THR A 116 7.65 11.59 14.74
N GLU A 117 8.73 11.41 13.97
CA GLU A 117 8.97 12.17 12.74
C GLU A 117 7.93 11.86 11.63
N LEU A 118 7.48 10.60 11.50
CA LEU A 118 6.43 10.22 10.54
C LEU A 118 5.04 10.79 10.90
N THR A 119 4.76 10.96 12.18
CA THR A 119 3.44 11.42 12.68
C THR A 119 3.38 12.93 12.93
N ALA A 120 4.53 13.60 13.03
CA ALA A 120 4.61 15.03 13.28
C ALA A 120 3.98 15.89 12.16
N GLU A 121 3.27 16.94 12.54
CA GLU A 121 2.74 17.94 11.60
C GLU A 121 3.84 18.79 10.94
N ASN A 122 5.01 18.91 11.57
CA ASN A 122 6.17 19.64 11.06
C ASN A 122 7.44 18.77 11.21
N GLY A 123 7.36 17.52 10.76
CA GLY A 123 8.48 16.57 10.84
C GLY A 123 9.66 16.98 9.94
N ARG A 124 10.86 16.54 10.31
CA ARG A 124 12.12 16.88 9.63
C ARG A 124 12.45 15.90 8.50
N LEU A 125 11.44 15.52 7.71
CA LEU A 125 11.61 14.51 6.65
C LEU A 125 12.48 15.00 5.47
N ASP A 126 12.85 16.28 5.43
CA ASP A 126 13.84 16.80 4.48
C ASP A 126 15.29 16.60 4.95
N ASP A 127 15.50 16.36 6.25
CA ASP A 127 16.83 16.08 6.80
C ASP A 127 17.24 14.66 6.41
N THR A 128 18.34 14.52 5.67
CA THR A 128 18.74 13.23 5.08
C THR A 128 18.89 12.12 6.12
N GLU A 129 19.34 12.46 7.33
CA GLU A 129 19.51 11.53 8.45
C GLU A 129 18.18 10.91 8.94
N ILE A 130 17.05 11.59 8.71
CA ILE A 130 15.69 11.13 9.05
C ILE A 130 15.00 10.58 7.79
N ALA A 131 15.17 11.27 6.66
CA ALA A 131 14.56 10.92 5.38
C ALA A 131 14.90 9.49 4.95
N GLN A 132 16.18 9.11 5.03
CA GLN A 132 16.62 7.78 4.57
C GLN A 132 16.04 6.63 5.43
N PRO A 133 16.14 6.66 6.77
CA PRO A 133 15.45 5.69 7.62
C PRO A 133 13.93 5.68 7.45
N ALA A 134 13.31 6.85 7.24
CA ALA A 134 11.88 6.94 7.03
C ALA A 134 11.42 6.30 5.71
N ILE A 135 12.14 6.57 4.62
CA ILE A 135 11.91 5.93 3.31
C ILE A 135 12.11 4.42 3.41
N PHE A 136 13.17 3.96 4.10
CA PHE A 136 13.38 2.54 4.34
C PHE A 136 12.20 1.92 5.08
N ALA A 137 11.78 2.50 6.21
CA ALA A 137 10.72 1.94 7.04
C ALA A 137 9.37 1.90 6.34
N VAL A 138 9.01 2.96 5.61
CA VAL A 138 7.77 3.00 4.83
C VAL A 138 7.78 1.93 3.74
N GLN A 139 8.89 1.78 3.00
CA GLN A 139 8.97 0.76 1.94
C GLN A 139 8.93 -0.66 2.48
N VAL A 140 9.60 -0.93 3.61
CA VAL A 140 9.57 -2.25 4.27
C VAL A 140 8.19 -2.53 4.85
N GLY A 141 7.56 -1.54 5.47
CA GLY A 141 6.18 -1.63 5.97
C GLY A 141 5.17 -1.92 4.86
N LEU A 142 5.29 -1.25 3.71
CA LEU A 142 4.44 -1.51 2.53
C LEU A 142 4.68 -2.93 1.98
N ALA A 143 5.93 -3.36 1.89
CA ALA A 143 6.25 -4.71 1.44
C ALA A 143 5.68 -5.79 2.38
N ALA A 144 5.75 -5.57 3.69
CA ALA A 144 5.14 -6.45 4.69
C ALA A 144 3.61 -6.48 4.56
N LEU A 145 2.98 -5.31 4.39
CA LEU A 145 1.53 -5.20 4.19
C LEU A 145 1.07 -5.93 2.93
N TRP A 146 1.72 -5.71 1.78
CA TRP A 146 1.41 -6.41 0.54
C TRP A 146 1.58 -7.93 0.66
N ARG A 147 2.64 -8.39 1.32
CA ARG A 147 2.82 -9.82 1.61
C ARG A 147 1.69 -10.39 2.46
N SER A 148 1.18 -9.63 3.43
CA SER A 148 0.05 -10.06 4.26
C SER A 148 -1.24 -10.25 3.45
N TRP A 149 -1.38 -9.56 2.32
CA TRP A 149 -2.47 -9.74 1.36
C TRP A 149 -2.22 -10.85 0.34
N GLY A 150 -1.09 -11.57 0.45
CA GLY A 150 -0.71 -12.65 -0.46
C GLY A 150 0.10 -12.20 -1.68
N MET A 151 0.50 -10.93 -1.77
CA MET A 151 1.37 -10.44 -2.85
C MET A 151 2.83 -10.69 -2.49
N VAL A 152 3.37 -11.80 -3.00
CA VAL A 152 4.77 -12.19 -2.78
C VAL A 152 5.57 -11.90 -4.05
N PRO A 153 6.64 -11.10 -3.99
CA PRO A 153 7.44 -10.77 -5.17
C PRO A 153 8.32 -11.96 -5.60
N ASP A 154 8.42 -12.18 -6.91
CA ASP A 154 9.39 -13.10 -7.52
C ASP A 154 10.78 -12.47 -7.64
N ALA A 155 10.85 -11.14 -7.69
CA ALA A 155 12.10 -10.39 -7.68
C ALA A 155 11.93 -9.03 -6.98
N VAL A 156 13.05 -8.48 -6.54
CA VAL A 156 13.12 -7.12 -5.99
C VAL A 156 14.21 -6.35 -6.70
N VAL A 157 14.00 -5.05 -6.88
CA VAL A 157 15.02 -4.12 -7.37
C VAL A 157 14.99 -2.86 -6.53
N GLY A 158 16.16 -2.31 -6.22
CA GLY A 158 16.27 -1.07 -5.47
C GLY A 158 17.12 -0.06 -6.21
N HIS A 159 16.90 1.22 -5.92
CA HIS A 159 17.74 2.31 -6.41
C HIS A 159 18.41 3.02 -5.23
N SER A 160 19.74 3.04 -5.19
CA SER A 160 20.52 3.69 -4.13
C SER A 160 20.09 3.18 -2.74
N VAL A 161 19.69 4.04 -1.80
CA VAL A 161 19.21 3.62 -0.46
C VAL A 161 18.03 2.63 -0.52
N GLY A 162 17.25 2.63 -1.62
CA GLY A 162 16.21 1.63 -1.86
C GLY A 162 16.75 0.20 -2.00
N GLU A 163 18.01 0.00 -2.39
CA GLU A 163 18.64 -1.33 -2.42
C GLU A 163 18.73 -1.96 -1.03
N VAL A 164 18.84 -1.15 0.03
CA VAL A 164 18.84 -1.65 1.42
C VAL A 164 17.49 -2.26 1.77
N ALA A 165 16.39 -1.57 1.42
CA ALA A 165 15.03 -2.08 1.60
C ALA A 165 14.79 -3.33 0.73
N ALA A 166 15.24 -3.32 -0.53
CA ALA A 166 15.14 -4.49 -1.41
C ALA A 166 15.89 -5.70 -0.85
N ALA A 167 17.14 -5.52 -0.42
CA ALA A 167 17.96 -6.58 0.16
C ALA A 167 17.35 -7.15 1.46
N HIS A 168 16.74 -6.29 2.28
CA HIS A 168 16.00 -6.73 3.45
C HIS A 168 14.77 -7.57 3.08
N VAL A 169 13.94 -7.06 2.17
CA VAL A 169 12.73 -7.76 1.71
C VAL A 169 13.07 -9.09 1.03
N ALA A 170 14.19 -9.18 0.32
CA ALA A 170 14.70 -10.43 -0.26
C ALA A 170 15.26 -11.43 0.76
N GLY A 171 15.40 -11.06 2.04
CA GLY A 171 16.00 -11.90 3.08
C GLY A 171 17.53 -12.00 2.99
N VAL A 172 18.18 -11.11 2.24
CA VAL A 172 19.65 -11.03 2.14
C VAL A 172 20.21 -10.30 3.37
N LEU A 173 19.52 -9.25 3.83
CA LEU A 173 19.85 -8.50 5.04
C LEU A 173 18.74 -8.68 6.07
N ASN A 174 19.11 -9.01 7.31
CA ASN A 174 18.14 -9.11 8.39
C ASN A 174 18.25 -7.89 9.29
N LEU A 175 17.12 -7.49 9.87
CA LEU A 175 17.12 -6.62 11.03
C LEU A 175 17.71 -7.42 12.21
N PRO A 176 18.62 -6.83 13.01
CA PRO A 176 19.29 -7.52 14.11
C PRO A 176 18.36 -7.90 15.26
#